data_AF-A0AAW0R807-F1
#
_entry.id   AF-A0AAW0R807-F1
#
_cell.length_a   1.000
_cell.length_b   1.000
_cell.length_c   1.000
_cell.angle_alpha   90.00
_cell.angle_beta   90.00
_cell.angle_gamma   90.00
#
_symmetry.space_group_name_H-M   'P 1'
#
loop_
_entity.id
_entity.type
_entity.pdbx_description
1 polymer ?
#
loop_
_entity_poly.entity_id
_entity_poly.type
_entity_poly.pdbx_seq_one_letter_code
_entity_poly.pdbx_strand_id
1 'polypeptide(L)'
;MSSATAAAFAPPICLSPSGTVTAVVVLLAAGAISGLAIHTYHESVHILSTRRLHENDDQSRRVEESDVLSMVKILFACDIEGGETGVADPKDEDEHEVQDPDTIGSGHTMITKGATACWETNTKWSGIMKLSAPILGLIFPRIVSAYWLPELLGEVKTCVVPKNETGTDDTPNVVRTTAECGEHTRVIFEKDLTYNLWTPLQLKSLSNVEFVFNGNVSLPDNVSYVESVVADANLYPGRWINFQGTNVTLTGSEDPKQGWFIGNGELWWPGGAANSANKGRPHFFSLKVDYLRARHLKVWKPVAWVFSMGGSHVWMTDTLIDARSEDGFPFNTDGVDMSASNSLIDGFTIYNGDDLINVSPPTTNVTVRNMYSSGGHGIAVSCASGAGGNYLFENAVVEDSLIGARFKGALGTTCDLSNVAWRNFTIRNTSYPIHFIENYVDQEKGLPPGHNVSLAAYATNFTWENFVGQTGQSLKDGSCISDPCWSSTLGESTDKGMYLLCADGEHCKDFHFSNIDLKAY
;
A
#
# COMPACT_ATOMS: atom_id res chain seq x y z
N MET A 1 52.46 6.71 -35.17
CA MET A 1 53.41 6.07 -36.09
C MET A 1 53.69 4.66 -35.59
N SER A 2 53.50 3.65 -36.46
CA SER A 2 53.91 2.22 -36.36
C SER A 2 53.33 1.40 -35.19
N SER A 3 52.37 0.46 -35.31
CA SER A 3 52.18 -0.74 -36.15
C SER A 3 53.28 -1.80 -36.06
N ALA A 4 52.93 -2.99 -35.51
CA ALA A 4 53.44 -4.29 -35.97
C ALA A 4 52.52 -5.43 -35.44
N THR A 5 52.27 -6.38 -36.33
CA THR A 5 51.33 -7.52 -36.31
C THR A 5 52.06 -8.86 -36.07
N ALA A 6 51.25 -9.94 -35.95
CA ALA A 6 51.56 -11.39 -36.06
C ALA A 6 51.74 -12.14 -34.72
N ALA A 7 51.27 -13.38 -34.47
CA ALA A 7 50.55 -14.38 -35.26
C ALA A 7 49.81 -15.37 -34.32
N ALA A 8 48.87 -16.12 -34.89
CA ALA A 8 48.05 -17.14 -34.25
C ALA A 8 48.76 -18.48 -34.02
N PHE A 9 48.38 -19.19 -32.95
CA PHE A 9 48.39 -20.65 -32.84
C PHE A 9 47.23 -21.08 -31.93
N ALA A 10 46.44 -22.06 -32.38
CA ALA A 10 45.40 -22.74 -31.60
C ALA A 10 45.72 -24.23 -31.50
N PRO A 11 45.30 -24.89 -30.40
CA PRO A 11 44.81 -26.26 -30.44
C PRO A 11 43.41 -26.39 -29.77
N PRO A 12 42.70 -27.51 -29.99
CA PRO A 12 41.24 -27.55 -29.98
C PRO A 12 40.63 -27.92 -28.63
N ILE A 13 39.45 -27.38 -28.32
CA ILE A 13 38.57 -27.85 -27.24
C ILE A 13 37.18 -28.11 -27.82
N CYS A 14 36.75 -29.37 -27.71
CA CYS A 14 35.37 -29.81 -27.93
C CYS A 14 34.56 -29.56 -26.66
N LEU A 15 33.43 -28.85 -26.72
CA LEU A 15 32.35 -28.96 -25.72
C LEU A 15 30.97 -28.67 -26.32
N SER A 16 30.00 -29.34 -25.72
CA SER A 16 28.57 -29.56 -26.02
C SER A 16 27.65 -28.35 -25.79
N PRO A 17 26.36 -28.42 -26.19
CA PRO A 17 25.51 -27.24 -26.40
C PRO A 17 24.66 -26.83 -25.19
N SER A 18 24.09 -25.62 -25.31
CA SER A 18 23.14 -24.91 -24.45
C SER A 18 23.77 -24.18 -23.24
N GLY A 19 23.58 -22.89 -23.02
CA GLY A 19 22.79 -21.88 -23.70
C GLY A 19 22.61 -20.71 -22.73
N THR A 20 23.22 -19.55 -23.02
CA THR A 20 22.86 -18.30 -22.34
C THR A 20 23.08 -17.10 -23.26
N VAL A 21 21.97 -16.40 -23.49
CA VAL A 21 21.76 -14.96 -23.70
C VAL A 21 23.01 -14.12 -23.97
N THR A 22 23.02 -13.42 -25.11
CA THR A 22 23.84 -12.22 -25.31
C THR A 22 22.93 -11.08 -25.74
N ALA A 23 22.94 -10.02 -24.93
CA ALA A 23 22.35 -8.72 -25.23
C ALA A 23 23.07 -8.07 -26.43
N VAL A 24 22.31 -7.48 -27.34
CA VAL A 24 22.85 -6.63 -28.40
C VAL A 24 22.31 -5.22 -28.18
N VAL A 25 23.22 -4.32 -27.83
CA VAL A 25 23.03 -2.86 -27.83
C VAL A 25 23.26 -2.37 -29.26
N VAL A 26 22.27 -1.66 -29.83
CA VAL A 26 22.49 -0.80 -31.01
C VAL A 26 21.85 0.55 -30.73
N LEU A 27 22.69 1.59 -30.69
CA LEU A 27 22.31 2.99 -30.82
C LEU A 27 22.54 3.40 -32.28
N LEU A 28 21.55 4.05 -32.91
CA LEU A 28 21.75 5.27 -33.73
C LEU A 28 20.43 5.89 -34.22
N ALA A 29 20.27 7.14 -33.82
CA ALA A 29 19.54 8.31 -34.33
C ALA A 29 18.50 8.25 -35.48
N ALA A 30 17.35 8.86 -35.17
CA ALA A 30 16.55 9.86 -35.90
C ALA A 30 16.11 9.60 -37.36
N GLY A 31 14.78 9.52 -37.53
CA GLY A 31 14.08 9.75 -38.80
C GLY A 31 12.57 9.62 -38.63
N ALA A 32 11.84 10.73 -38.76
CA ALA A 32 10.39 10.76 -38.79
C ALA A 32 9.82 10.02 -40.01
N ILE A 33 8.65 9.38 -39.87
CA ILE A 33 7.44 9.54 -40.70
C ILE A 33 6.35 8.58 -40.20
N SER A 34 5.15 9.14 -40.16
CA SER A 34 3.81 8.59 -39.89
C SER A 34 3.52 7.15 -40.31
N GLY A 35 2.73 6.45 -39.48
CA GLY A 35 2.09 5.18 -39.82
C GLY A 35 1.01 4.79 -38.82
N LEU A 36 -0.23 5.08 -39.19
CA LEU A 36 -1.50 4.73 -38.55
C LEU A 36 -1.58 3.23 -38.18
N ALA A 37 -1.96 2.90 -36.94
CA ALA A 37 -2.56 1.61 -36.60
C ALA A 37 -3.62 1.81 -35.51
N ILE A 38 -4.88 1.87 -35.97
CA ILE A 38 -6.09 1.87 -35.13
C ILE A 38 -6.42 0.40 -34.86
N HIS A 39 -6.48 0.02 -33.59
CA HIS A 39 -7.30 -1.10 -33.14
C HIS A 39 -8.24 -0.58 -32.05
N THR A 40 -9.54 -0.62 -32.32
CA THR A 40 -10.63 -0.27 -31.40
C THR A 40 -11.43 -1.51 -31.03
N TYR A 41 -11.78 -1.64 -29.73
CA TYR A 41 -13.00 -2.18 -29.09
C TYR A 41 -12.65 -2.50 -27.61
N HIS A 42 -13.41 -2.26 -26.53
CA HIS A 42 -14.72 -1.63 -26.22
C HIS A 42 -14.64 -1.05 -24.77
N GLU A 43 -15.29 0.09 -24.50
CA GLU A 43 -15.65 0.74 -23.21
C GLU A 43 -14.74 0.60 -21.96
N SER A 44 -14.03 1.67 -21.56
CA SER A 44 -13.46 1.83 -20.19
C SER A 44 -12.99 3.26 -19.87
N VAL A 45 -13.74 4.32 -20.20
CA VAL A 45 -13.39 5.68 -19.75
C VAL A 45 -14.67 6.46 -19.42
N HIS A 46 -14.88 6.75 -18.13
CA HIS A 46 -15.85 7.75 -17.70
C HIS A 46 -15.09 8.95 -17.11
N ILE A 47 -15.15 10.08 -17.81
CA ILE A 47 -14.80 11.38 -17.25
C ILE A 47 -16.12 12.06 -16.90
N LEU A 48 -16.43 12.18 -15.62
CA LEU A 48 -17.59 12.93 -15.15
C LEU A 48 -17.14 14.36 -14.83
N SER A 49 -17.62 15.33 -15.61
CA SER A 49 -17.57 16.75 -15.26
C SER A 49 -18.94 17.15 -14.73
N THR A 50 -19.02 17.55 -13.46
CA THR A 50 -20.29 18.02 -12.90
C THR A 50 -20.45 19.52 -13.15
N ARG A 51 -21.35 19.90 -14.05
CA ARG A 51 -21.92 21.26 -14.08
C ARG A 51 -23.13 21.26 -13.14
N ARG A 52 -23.00 21.90 -11.97
CA ARG A 52 -24.09 21.93 -10.98
C ARG A 52 -25.08 23.04 -11.33
N LEU A 53 -26.35 22.68 -11.55
CA LEU A 53 -27.48 23.60 -11.49
C LEU A 53 -27.78 23.90 -10.02
N HIS A 54 -27.86 25.17 -9.68
CA HIS A 54 -28.35 25.65 -8.39
C HIS A 54 -29.87 25.66 -8.40
N GLU A 55 -30.50 25.11 -7.37
CA GLU A 55 -31.83 25.54 -6.94
C GLU A 55 -32.00 25.31 -5.43
N ASN A 56 -32.36 26.38 -4.73
CA ASN A 56 -32.88 26.36 -3.37
C ASN A 56 -34.37 26.01 -3.42
N ASP A 57 -34.86 25.28 -2.41
CA ASP A 57 -36.27 24.97 -2.16
C ASP A 57 -37.20 26.18 -2.35
N ASP A 58 -38.26 26.03 -3.16
CA ASP A 58 -39.66 25.92 -2.67
C ASP A 58 -40.62 25.75 -3.88
N GLN A 59 -41.72 25.05 -3.64
CA GLN A 59 -42.96 24.91 -4.44
C GLN A 59 -43.11 23.82 -5.50
N SER A 60 -44.08 22.96 -5.19
CA SER A 60 -44.83 22.03 -6.02
C SER A 60 -45.10 22.48 -7.47
N ARG A 61 -44.68 21.66 -8.45
CA ARG A 61 -45.46 21.42 -9.68
C ARG A 61 -44.98 20.17 -10.45
N ARG A 62 -45.93 19.28 -10.73
CA ARG A 62 -45.84 18.26 -11.78
C ARG A 62 -45.72 18.96 -13.13
N VAL A 63 -44.69 18.65 -13.92
CA VAL A 63 -44.64 18.85 -15.39
C VAL A 63 -43.84 17.71 -16.03
N GLU A 64 -44.30 17.33 -17.22
CA GLU A 64 -44.10 16.11 -17.99
C GLU A 64 -42.73 15.96 -18.70
N GLU A 65 -42.48 14.72 -19.13
CA GLU A 65 -41.43 14.29 -20.06
C GLU A 65 -41.49 15.02 -21.43
N SER A 66 -40.41 15.68 -21.81
CA SER A 66 -39.95 16.08 -23.16
C SER A 66 -38.80 17.06 -22.93
N ASP A 67 -37.59 17.03 -23.48
CA ASP A 67 -36.99 16.45 -24.68
C ASP A 67 -35.47 16.33 -24.41
N VAL A 68 -34.80 15.28 -24.89
CA VAL A 68 -33.60 15.39 -25.77
C VAL A 68 -33.44 14.04 -26.48
N LEU A 69 -33.92 13.99 -27.72
CA LEU A 69 -33.64 12.95 -28.70
C LEU A 69 -32.48 13.42 -29.58
N SER A 70 -31.34 12.74 -29.58
CA SER A 70 -30.50 12.58 -30.78
C SER A 70 -29.33 11.62 -30.54
N MET A 71 -29.49 10.36 -30.94
CA MET A 71 -28.38 9.64 -31.57
C MET A 71 -28.89 8.53 -32.49
N VAL A 72 -28.25 8.48 -33.64
CA VAL A 72 -28.60 7.73 -34.85
C VAL A 72 -28.49 6.22 -34.62
N LYS A 73 -29.58 5.49 -34.89
CA LYS A 73 -29.55 4.04 -35.09
C LYS A 73 -28.88 3.72 -36.42
N ILE A 74 -27.77 2.99 -36.40
CA ILE A 74 -27.34 2.16 -37.53
C ILE A 74 -27.43 0.71 -37.06
N LEU A 75 -28.40 0.00 -37.62
CA LEU A 75 -28.57 -1.44 -37.56
C LEU A 75 -27.49 -2.11 -38.42
N PHE A 76 -26.78 -3.08 -37.87
CA PHE A 76 -26.31 -4.23 -38.65
C PHE A 76 -26.71 -5.50 -37.91
N ALA A 77 -27.53 -6.29 -38.60
CA ALA A 77 -27.84 -7.66 -38.26
C ALA A 77 -26.66 -8.56 -38.63
N CYS A 78 -26.40 -9.57 -37.80
CA CYS A 78 -25.79 -10.81 -38.24
C CYS A 78 -26.60 -11.96 -37.66
N ASP A 79 -27.33 -12.62 -38.55
CA ASP A 79 -27.85 -13.97 -38.40
C ASP A 79 -26.69 -14.94 -38.09
N ILE A 80 -26.88 -15.80 -37.10
CA ILE A 80 -26.31 -17.14 -37.11
C ILE A 80 -27.45 -18.10 -36.77
N GLU A 81 -27.90 -18.83 -37.78
CA GLU A 81 -28.75 -20.01 -37.68
C GLU A 81 -28.04 -21.12 -36.88
N GLY A 82 -28.81 -21.88 -36.07
CA GLY A 82 -28.31 -23.15 -35.56
C GLY A 82 -29.13 -23.79 -34.44
N GLY A 83 -30.18 -24.52 -34.82
CA GLY A 83 -30.50 -25.82 -34.19
C GLY A 83 -31.57 -25.86 -33.10
N GLU A 84 -32.78 -26.26 -33.50
CA GLU A 84 -33.85 -26.73 -32.63
C GLU A 84 -33.57 -28.10 -31.96
N THR A 85 -34.36 -28.34 -30.90
CA THR A 85 -34.89 -29.58 -30.29
C THR A 85 -34.42 -29.77 -28.84
N GLY A 86 -35.28 -29.99 -27.84
CA GLY A 86 -36.71 -30.27 -27.85
C GLY A 86 -37.34 -30.11 -26.46
N VAL A 87 -38.67 -30.11 -26.52
CA VAL A 87 -39.71 -29.91 -25.50
C VAL A 87 -39.67 -30.95 -24.37
N ALA A 88 -39.92 -30.51 -23.13
CA ALA A 88 -40.94 -31.07 -22.21
C ALA A 88 -40.98 -30.34 -20.85
N ASP A 89 -42.07 -29.63 -20.63
CA ASP A 89 -42.73 -29.34 -19.33
C ASP A 89 -43.93 -30.34 -19.22
N PRO A 90 -44.74 -30.48 -18.15
CA PRO A 90 -44.74 -29.82 -16.83
C PRO A 90 -44.97 -30.77 -15.63
N LYS A 91 -45.01 -30.20 -14.42
CA LYS A 91 -46.11 -30.29 -13.41
C LYS A 91 -45.59 -29.96 -12.01
N ASP A 92 -46.14 -28.90 -11.39
CA ASP A 92 -47.18 -28.91 -10.32
C ASP A 92 -46.61 -29.46 -9.00
N GLU A 93 -46.88 -28.98 -7.79
CA GLU A 93 -47.58 -27.86 -7.14
C GLU A 93 -47.23 -28.03 -5.63
N ASP A 94 -47.64 -27.07 -4.79
CA ASP A 94 -47.88 -27.18 -3.33
C ASP A 94 -46.74 -26.96 -2.30
N GLU A 95 -46.71 -25.71 -1.81
CA GLU A 95 -47.05 -25.26 -0.44
C GLU A 95 -46.94 -26.25 0.74
N HIS A 96 -46.12 -25.91 1.77
CA HIS A 96 -46.59 -25.38 3.08
C HIS A 96 -45.53 -25.46 4.20
N GLU A 97 -45.25 -24.29 4.76
CA GLU A 97 -45.13 -23.92 6.18
C GLU A 97 -44.95 -24.96 7.33
N VAL A 98 -43.95 -24.64 8.18
CA VAL A 98 -44.05 -24.37 9.65
C VAL A 98 -43.66 -25.44 10.70
N GLN A 99 -42.74 -24.99 11.57
CA GLN A 99 -42.49 -25.27 13.01
C GLN A 99 -41.76 -26.55 13.51
N ASP A 100 -40.52 -26.31 13.94
CA ASP A 100 -39.85 -26.64 15.23
C ASP A 100 -40.77 -26.95 16.46
N PRO A 101 -40.24 -27.36 17.65
CA PRO A 101 -38.98 -28.04 18.02
C PRO A 101 -39.20 -29.15 19.11
N ASP A 102 -38.09 -29.59 19.73
CA ASP A 102 -37.95 -30.25 21.05
C ASP A 102 -38.31 -31.75 21.11
N THR A 103 -37.61 -32.64 21.84
CA THR A 103 -36.76 -32.52 23.03
C THR A 103 -35.96 -33.82 23.22
N ILE A 104 -34.73 -33.70 23.76
CA ILE A 104 -34.15 -34.44 24.91
C ILE A 104 -34.45 -35.95 25.07
N GLY A 105 -33.38 -36.74 25.25
CA GLY A 105 -33.42 -37.75 26.33
C GLY A 105 -32.60 -39.02 26.16
N SER A 106 -31.38 -38.98 26.72
CA SER A 106 -30.79 -40.01 27.59
C SER A 106 -30.50 -41.41 27.05
N GLY A 107 -29.24 -41.83 27.24
CA GLY A 107 -28.73 -43.13 26.82
C GLY A 107 -29.07 -44.29 27.74
N HIS A 108 -28.64 -45.48 27.33
CA HIS A 108 -28.09 -46.49 28.23
C HIS A 108 -27.24 -47.52 27.46
N THR A 109 -26.13 -47.83 28.08
CA THR A 109 -25.08 -48.80 27.75
C THR A 109 -25.59 -50.24 27.64
N MET A 110 -25.08 -51.01 26.67
CA MET A 110 -24.83 -52.44 26.89
C MET A 110 -23.64 -52.96 26.06
N ILE A 111 -22.81 -53.72 26.76
CA ILE A 111 -21.57 -54.38 26.33
C ILE A 111 -21.94 -55.76 25.76
N THR A 112 -21.34 -56.19 24.64
CA THR A 112 -20.71 -57.53 24.50
C THR A 112 -19.98 -57.74 23.16
N LYS A 113 -18.67 -57.97 23.29
CA LYS A 113 -17.79 -58.92 22.59
C LYS A 113 -18.05 -59.31 21.12
N GLY A 114 -17.07 -58.94 20.28
CA GLY A 114 -16.16 -59.89 19.64
C GLY A 114 -16.47 -60.34 18.21
N ALA A 115 -15.64 -59.91 17.25
CA ALA A 115 -14.93 -60.77 16.31
C ALA A 115 -14.17 -59.93 15.26
N THR A 116 -13.07 -60.51 14.81
CA THR A 116 -11.98 -59.93 14.05
C THR A 116 -12.24 -59.90 12.54
N ALA A 117 -11.63 -58.89 11.90
CA ALA A 117 -11.04 -58.88 10.56
C ALA A 117 -11.87 -58.56 9.30
N CYS A 118 -11.34 -57.52 8.63
CA CYS A 118 -11.21 -57.32 7.19
C CYS A 118 -12.45 -57.02 6.36
N TRP A 119 -12.77 -55.72 6.20
CA TRP A 119 -13.27 -55.17 4.93
C TRP A 119 -12.68 -53.78 4.70
N GLU A 120 -12.02 -53.61 3.55
CA GLU A 120 -11.70 -52.33 2.95
C GLU A 120 -12.99 -51.54 2.72
N THR A 121 -13.03 -50.27 3.11
CA THR A 121 -14.10 -49.37 2.68
C THR A 121 -13.50 -48.07 2.15
N ASN A 122 -13.65 -47.93 0.84
CA ASN A 122 -13.73 -46.66 0.13
C ASN A 122 -14.59 -45.65 0.89
N THR A 123 -14.04 -44.48 1.17
CA THR A 123 -14.81 -43.25 1.30
C THR A 123 -14.20 -42.17 0.42
N LYS A 124 -14.88 -41.93 -0.71
CA LYS A 124 -14.72 -40.78 -1.57
C LYS A 124 -14.87 -39.51 -0.73
N TRP A 125 -13.79 -38.76 -0.59
CA TRP A 125 -13.86 -37.34 -0.31
C TRP A 125 -13.89 -36.60 -1.64
N SER A 126 -14.98 -35.88 -1.89
CA SER A 126 -15.09 -34.90 -2.97
C SER A 126 -14.11 -33.76 -2.67
N GLY A 127 -12.90 -33.88 -3.21
CA GLY A 127 -11.92 -32.81 -3.24
C GLY A 127 -12.40 -31.71 -4.18
N ILE A 128 -12.85 -30.59 -3.62
CA ILE A 128 -12.78 -29.31 -4.31
C ILE A 128 -11.28 -28.97 -4.34
N MET A 129 -10.61 -29.28 -5.45
CA MET A 129 -9.29 -28.75 -5.75
C MET A 129 -9.42 -27.23 -5.83
N LYS A 130 -9.07 -26.52 -4.75
CA LYS A 130 -8.60 -25.14 -4.87
C LYS A 130 -7.33 -25.22 -5.71
N LEU A 131 -7.44 -24.87 -7.00
CA LEU A 131 -6.26 -24.53 -7.80
C LEU A 131 -5.65 -23.30 -7.16
N SER A 132 -4.66 -23.50 -6.28
CA SER A 132 -3.69 -22.48 -5.95
C SER A 132 -2.93 -22.17 -7.23
N ALA A 133 -3.24 -21.02 -7.85
CA ALA A 133 -2.42 -20.50 -8.93
C ALA A 133 -0.97 -20.40 -8.40
N PRO A 134 0.03 -20.88 -9.16
CA PRO A 134 1.41 -20.67 -8.77
C PRO A 134 1.66 -19.17 -8.84
N ILE A 135 1.92 -18.55 -7.70
CA ILE A 135 2.50 -17.20 -7.63
C ILE A 135 3.84 -17.33 -8.34
N LEU A 136 3.88 -16.98 -9.64
CA LEU A 136 5.11 -16.71 -10.34
C LEU A 136 5.69 -15.48 -9.63
N GLY A 137 6.54 -15.73 -8.64
CA GLY A 137 7.32 -14.69 -8.01
C GLY A 137 8.08 -13.96 -9.10
N LEU A 138 7.63 -12.75 -9.43
CA LEU A 138 8.40 -11.82 -10.21
C LEU A 138 9.63 -11.51 -9.37
N ILE A 139 10.71 -12.26 -9.63
CA ILE A 139 12.03 -11.95 -9.14
C ILE A 139 12.41 -10.66 -9.86
N PHE A 140 12.10 -9.52 -9.25
CA PHE A 140 12.76 -8.29 -9.62
C PHE A 140 14.25 -8.57 -9.42
N PRO A 141 15.10 -8.45 -10.45
CA PRO A 141 16.51 -8.32 -10.19
C PRO A 141 16.62 -7.16 -9.20
N ARG A 142 17.10 -7.43 -7.99
CA ARG A 142 17.47 -6.38 -7.05
C ARG A 142 18.51 -5.56 -7.80
N ILE A 143 18.07 -4.48 -8.45
CA ILE A 143 18.98 -3.45 -8.91
C ILE A 143 19.51 -2.90 -7.62
N VAL A 144 20.69 -3.38 -7.21
CA VAL A 144 21.47 -2.76 -6.15
C VAL A 144 21.50 -1.30 -6.55
N SER A 145 20.76 -0.47 -5.81
CA SER A 145 20.69 0.96 -6.07
C SER A 145 22.13 1.41 -6.01
N ALA A 146 22.73 1.70 -7.18
CA ALA A 146 24.14 2.07 -7.28
C ALA A 146 24.42 3.47 -6.70
N TYR A 147 23.38 4.09 -6.13
CA TYR A 147 23.47 5.25 -5.28
C TYR A 147 23.82 4.73 -3.88
N TRP A 148 24.86 5.30 -3.27
CA TRP A 148 25.34 4.98 -1.92
C TRP A 148 26.41 3.88 -1.86
N LEU A 149 27.64 4.31 -2.17
CA LEU A 149 28.77 3.89 -1.34
C LEU A 149 28.36 4.07 0.13
N PRO A 150 28.61 3.09 1.02
CA PRO A 150 28.53 3.38 2.44
C PRO A 150 29.47 4.55 2.69
N GLU A 151 28.91 5.70 3.05
CA GLU A 151 29.71 6.75 3.65
C GLU A 151 30.18 6.13 4.95
N LEU A 152 31.39 5.59 4.90
CA LEU A 152 32.19 5.26 6.04
C LEU A 152 32.30 6.57 6.81
N LEU A 153 31.35 6.84 7.71
CA LEU A 153 31.73 7.25 9.05
C LEU A 153 32.96 6.40 9.34
N GLY A 154 34.15 7.00 9.34
CA GLY A 154 35.41 6.27 9.38
C GLY A 154 35.53 5.45 10.66
N GLU A 155 36.69 5.42 11.31
CA GLU A 155 36.67 5.00 12.71
C GLU A 155 35.92 6.05 13.55
N VAL A 156 34.67 5.75 13.90
CA VAL A 156 33.83 6.57 14.79
C VAL A 156 33.67 5.89 16.14
N LYS A 157 33.53 6.70 17.19
CA LYS A 157 33.22 6.20 18.54
C LYS A 157 31.93 5.39 18.47
N THR A 158 32.01 4.16 18.98
CA THR A 158 30.89 3.21 18.99
C THR A 158 30.45 2.96 20.43
N CYS A 159 29.15 3.06 20.69
CA CYS A 159 28.55 2.80 22.00
C CYS A 159 27.48 1.73 21.86
N VAL A 160 27.61 0.66 22.63
CA VAL A 160 26.64 -0.43 22.67
C VAL A 160 25.57 -0.09 23.72
N VAL A 161 24.30 -0.23 23.35
CA VAL A 161 23.18 -0.08 24.30
C VAL A 161 23.15 -1.31 25.21
N PRO A 162 23.31 -1.16 26.53
CA PRO A 162 23.20 -2.28 27.44
C PRO A 162 21.75 -2.75 27.54
N LYS A 163 21.52 -4.06 27.35
CA LYS A 163 20.22 -4.68 27.61
C LYS A 163 20.00 -4.80 29.11
N ASN A 164 18.80 -4.47 29.57
CA ASN A 164 18.40 -4.70 30.94
C ASN A 164 18.16 -6.19 31.21
N GLU A 165 18.90 -6.74 32.17
CA GLU A 165 18.87 -8.17 32.53
C GLU A 165 17.60 -8.57 33.31
N THR A 166 16.86 -7.59 33.87
CA THR A 166 15.65 -7.85 34.65
C THR A 166 14.38 -7.96 33.80
N GLY A 167 14.49 -7.83 32.47
CA GLY A 167 13.36 -7.86 31.54
C GLY A 167 12.53 -6.58 31.48
N THR A 168 12.93 -5.53 32.20
CA THR A 168 12.23 -4.24 32.25
C THR A 168 12.61 -3.32 31.07
N ASP A 169 11.97 -2.15 31.02
CA ASP A 169 12.19 -1.09 30.04
C ASP A 169 13.68 -0.77 29.78
N ASP A 170 14.08 -0.82 28.51
CA ASP A 170 15.40 -0.48 28.00
C ASP A 170 15.49 0.95 27.48
N THR A 171 14.37 1.68 27.34
CA THR A 171 14.37 3.07 26.85
C THR A 171 15.35 3.97 27.62
N PRO A 172 15.44 3.93 28.97
CA PRO A 172 16.41 4.74 29.70
C PRO A 172 17.88 4.44 29.33
N ASN A 173 18.20 3.18 29.03
CA ASN A 173 19.54 2.80 28.58
C ASN A 173 19.84 3.37 27.19
N VAL A 174 18.88 3.33 26.27
CA VAL A 174 19.02 3.92 24.93
C VAL A 174 19.27 5.43 25.02
N VAL A 175 18.47 6.14 25.83
CA VAL A 175 18.60 7.59 26.03
C VAL A 175 19.96 7.94 26.62
N ARG A 176 20.37 7.26 27.70
CA ARG A 176 21.66 7.49 28.36
C ARG A 176 22.83 7.19 27.42
N THR A 177 22.84 6.02 26.78
CA THR A 177 23.91 5.63 25.84
C THR A 177 24.02 6.63 24.69
N THR A 178 22.90 7.09 24.12
CA THR A 178 22.93 8.08 23.03
C THR A 178 23.54 9.40 23.49
N ALA A 179 23.12 9.91 24.66
CA ALA A 179 23.63 11.16 25.22
C ALA A 179 25.14 11.09 25.58
N GLU A 180 25.58 9.98 26.16
CA GLU A 180 26.99 9.75 26.52
C GLU A 180 27.86 9.45 25.29
N CYS A 181 27.27 8.87 24.23
CA CYS A 181 28.00 8.65 22.98
C CYS A 181 28.32 9.99 22.32
N GLY A 182 27.34 10.88 22.25
CA GLY A 182 27.45 12.21 21.66
C GLY A 182 27.35 12.18 20.13
N GLU A 183 27.85 13.24 19.49
CA GLU A 183 27.82 13.41 18.04
C GLU A 183 28.96 12.66 17.34
N HIS A 184 28.84 12.44 16.02
CA HIS A 184 29.85 11.75 15.20
C HIS A 184 30.10 10.32 15.69
N THR A 185 29.03 9.61 16.04
CA THR A 185 29.10 8.32 16.71
C THR A 185 28.21 7.27 16.08
N ARG A 186 28.40 6.03 16.53
CA ARG A 186 27.55 4.89 16.24
C ARG A 186 26.97 4.32 17.54
N VAL A 187 25.66 4.18 17.60
CA VAL A 187 24.92 3.52 18.70
C VAL A 187 24.44 2.16 18.23
N ILE A 188 24.82 1.08 18.92
CA ILE A 188 24.57 -0.30 18.50
C ILE A 188 23.58 -0.99 19.44
N PHE A 189 22.54 -1.57 18.86
CA PHE A 189 21.69 -2.60 19.46
C PHE A 189 22.23 -3.96 19.03
N GLU A 190 22.69 -4.79 19.97
CA GLU A 190 23.39 -6.03 19.65
C GLU A 190 22.46 -7.11 19.09
N LYS A 191 23.00 -7.96 18.22
CA LYS A 191 22.32 -9.12 17.68
C LYS A 191 21.90 -10.09 18.79
N ASP A 192 20.88 -10.90 18.51
CA ASP A 192 20.38 -11.94 19.42
C ASP A 192 19.76 -11.39 20.72
N LEU A 193 19.53 -10.08 20.81
CA LEU A 193 18.81 -9.41 21.90
C LEU A 193 17.49 -8.81 21.39
N THR A 194 16.52 -8.70 22.29
CA THR A 194 15.29 -7.91 22.08
C THR A 194 15.24 -6.81 23.11
N TYR A 195 15.32 -5.55 22.68
CA TYR A 195 15.27 -4.37 23.53
C TYR A 195 13.81 -3.91 23.67
N ASN A 196 13.32 -3.85 24.91
CA ASN A 196 11.95 -3.50 25.25
C ASN A 196 11.84 -1.99 25.45
N LEU A 197 11.22 -1.26 24.52
CA LEU A 197 10.98 0.17 24.66
C LEU A 197 9.60 0.40 25.26
N TRP A 198 9.48 0.32 26.58
CA TRP A 198 8.18 0.44 27.24
C TRP A 198 7.75 1.89 27.48
N THR A 199 8.70 2.81 27.53
CA THR A 199 8.40 4.24 27.50
C THR A 199 8.73 4.82 26.12
N PRO A 200 7.97 5.83 25.64
CA PRO A 200 8.25 6.48 24.36
C PRO A 200 9.70 7.02 24.29
N LEU A 201 10.44 6.58 23.28
CA LEU A 201 11.83 6.97 23.04
C LEU A 201 11.88 8.33 22.35
N GLN A 202 12.46 9.33 23.02
CA GLN A 202 12.58 10.69 22.52
C GLN A 202 14.05 11.09 22.35
N LEU A 203 14.58 10.98 21.12
CA LEU A 203 15.96 11.36 20.79
C LEU A 203 15.96 12.62 19.93
N LYS A 204 16.25 13.75 20.56
CA LYS A 204 16.25 15.08 19.95
C LYS A 204 17.65 15.64 19.82
N SER A 205 17.82 16.65 18.96
CA SER A 205 19.09 17.34 18.72
C SER A 205 20.22 16.40 18.30
N LEU A 206 19.89 15.36 17.54
CA LEU A 206 20.89 14.45 16.97
C LEU A 206 21.71 15.16 15.90
N SER A 207 23.00 14.85 15.84
CA SER A 207 23.94 15.41 14.87
C SER A 207 24.99 14.36 14.53
N ASN A 208 25.01 13.92 13.27
CA ASN A 208 26.00 12.96 12.76
C ASN A 208 26.03 11.64 13.55
N VAL A 209 24.87 11.00 13.77
CA VAL A 209 24.76 9.76 14.55
C VAL A 209 24.20 8.63 13.69
N GLU A 210 24.82 7.46 13.76
CA GLU A 210 24.27 6.21 13.21
C GLU A 210 23.70 5.32 14.31
N PHE A 211 22.47 4.84 14.14
CA PHE A 211 21.88 3.79 14.96
C PHE A 211 21.88 2.48 14.17
N VAL A 212 22.48 1.43 14.74
CA VAL A 212 22.56 0.09 14.12
C VAL A 212 21.72 -0.89 14.92
N PHE A 213 20.67 -1.41 14.29
CA PHE A 213 19.69 -2.32 14.88
C PHE A 213 19.99 -3.76 14.48
N ASN A 214 21.02 -4.35 15.10
CA ASN A 214 21.32 -5.78 14.90
C ASN A 214 20.38 -6.69 15.70
N GLY A 215 19.90 -6.23 16.85
CA GLY A 215 18.87 -6.90 17.65
C GLY A 215 17.46 -6.35 17.40
N ASN A 216 16.46 -7.05 17.93
CA ASN A 216 15.08 -6.62 17.84
C ASN A 216 14.78 -5.48 18.83
N VAL A 217 13.76 -4.69 18.52
CA VAL A 217 13.22 -3.63 19.35
C VAL A 217 11.72 -3.89 19.48
N SER A 218 11.21 -4.10 20.70
CA SER A 218 9.78 -4.37 20.93
C SER A 218 9.12 -3.21 21.66
N LEU A 219 7.95 -2.80 21.18
CA LEU A 219 7.00 -1.99 21.95
C LEU A 219 6.30 -2.90 22.99
N PRO A 220 5.58 -2.34 23.99
CA PRO A 220 4.80 -3.14 24.91
C PRO A 220 3.71 -3.95 24.20
N ASP A 221 3.38 -5.11 24.76
CA ASP A 221 2.28 -5.98 24.34
C ASP A 221 1.02 -5.82 25.22
N ASN A 222 1.14 -5.18 26.38
CA ASN A 222 -0.01 -4.88 27.23
C ASN A 222 -0.82 -3.68 26.68
N VAL A 223 -1.94 -3.98 26.02
CA VAL A 223 -2.84 -2.98 25.42
C VAL A 223 -3.23 -1.87 26.41
N SER A 224 -3.73 -2.22 27.60
CA SER A 224 -4.17 -1.21 28.58
C SER A 224 -3.03 -0.32 29.09
N TYR A 225 -1.81 -0.86 29.19
CA TYR A 225 -0.63 -0.04 29.52
C TYR A 225 -0.32 0.95 28.39
N VAL A 226 -0.29 0.48 27.14
CA VAL A 226 -0.06 1.35 25.98
C VAL A 226 -1.12 2.44 25.89
N GLU A 227 -2.40 2.10 26.06
CA GLU A 227 -3.49 3.07 26.09
C GLU A 227 -3.29 4.13 27.18
N SER A 228 -2.82 3.72 28.37
CA SER A 228 -2.53 4.66 29.46
C SER A 228 -1.39 5.63 29.13
N VAL A 229 -0.37 5.18 28.39
CA VAL A 229 0.74 6.02 27.92
C VAL A 229 0.26 6.97 26.83
N VAL A 230 -0.52 6.48 25.86
CA VAL A 230 -1.06 7.29 24.76
C VAL A 230 -2.02 8.38 25.27
N ALA A 231 -2.77 8.10 26.34
CA ALA A 231 -3.65 9.07 26.98
C ALA A 231 -2.89 10.21 27.70
N ASP A 232 -1.61 10.03 28.04
CA ASP A 232 -0.78 11.06 28.68
C ASP A 232 0.05 11.82 27.63
N ALA A 233 -0.42 13.01 27.26
CA ALA A 233 0.25 13.90 26.30
C ALA A 233 1.66 14.35 26.72
N ASN A 234 2.03 14.25 28.01
CA ASN A 234 3.39 14.55 28.47
C ASN A 234 4.36 13.40 28.21
N LEU A 235 3.86 12.16 28.17
CA LEU A 235 4.65 10.96 27.91
C LEU A 235 4.68 10.64 26.41
N TYR A 236 3.54 10.79 25.73
CA TYR A 236 3.37 10.39 24.35
C TYR A 236 3.11 11.62 23.45
N PRO A 237 4.15 12.14 22.76
CA PRO A 237 4.01 13.28 21.86
C PRO A 237 3.43 12.89 20.48
N GLY A 238 2.66 11.81 20.42
CA GLY A 238 2.01 11.30 19.20
C GLY A 238 2.76 10.21 18.45
N ARG A 239 4.02 9.86 18.82
CA ARG A 239 4.78 8.74 18.24
C ARG A 239 5.65 8.09 19.30
N TRP A 240 5.77 6.76 19.25
CA TRP A 240 6.50 5.98 20.26
C TRP A 240 8.02 6.16 20.14
N ILE A 241 8.54 6.24 18.92
CA ILE A 241 9.97 6.44 18.65
C ILE A 241 10.15 7.74 17.87
N ASN A 242 10.88 8.69 18.45
CA ASN A 242 11.16 9.99 17.86
C ASN A 242 12.66 10.18 17.64
N PHE A 243 13.03 10.42 16.39
CA PHE A 243 14.35 10.90 15.99
C PHE A 243 14.20 12.30 15.41
N GLN A 244 14.90 13.26 16.01
CA GLN A 244 14.95 14.64 15.54
C GLN A 244 16.39 15.16 15.52
N GLY A 245 16.81 15.74 14.40
CA GLY A 245 18.18 16.25 14.25
C GLY A 245 18.62 16.42 12.81
N THR A 246 19.93 16.31 12.58
CA THR A 246 20.57 16.41 11.26
C THR A 246 21.57 15.29 11.06
N ASN A 247 21.68 14.80 9.82
CA ASN A 247 22.59 13.75 9.40
C ASN A 247 22.52 12.50 10.31
N VAL A 248 21.33 11.91 10.40
CA VAL A 248 21.10 10.68 11.16
C VAL A 248 21.04 9.51 10.19
N THR A 249 21.70 8.41 10.56
CA THR A 249 21.61 7.13 9.83
C THR A 249 20.92 6.07 10.69
N LEU A 250 19.94 5.36 10.13
CA LEU A 250 19.30 4.20 10.73
C LEU A 250 19.62 2.96 9.88
N THR A 251 20.35 2.00 10.45
CA THR A 251 20.76 0.77 9.75
C THR A 251 20.13 -0.43 10.44
N GLY A 252 19.18 -1.09 9.79
CA GLY A 252 18.65 -2.37 10.24
C GLY A 252 19.53 -3.56 9.83
N SER A 253 19.34 -4.69 10.50
CA SER A 253 20.02 -5.94 10.15
C SER A 253 19.53 -6.52 8.83
N GLU A 254 20.43 -7.03 8.00
CA GLU A 254 20.09 -7.82 6.82
C GLU A 254 19.66 -9.26 7.16
N ASP A 255 19.92 -9.74 8.37
CA ASP A 255 19.48 -11.07 8.81
C ASP A 255 17.94 -11.11 8.90
N PRO A 256 17.24 -12.00 8.17
CA PRO A 256 15.78 -12.05 8.19
C PRO A 256 15.16 -12.33 9.57
N LYS A 257 15.93 -12.83 10.54
CA LYS A 257 15.44 -13.19 11.88
C LYS A 257 15.69 -12.14 12.96
N GLN A 258 16.44 -11.08 12.66
CA GLN A 258 16.92 -10.11 13.64
C GLN A 258 16.69 -8.67 13.16
N GLY A 259 16.83 -7.67 14.03
CA GLY A 259 16.67 -6.27 13.64
C GLY A 259 15.22 -5.86 13.38
N TRP A 260 14.25 -6.59 13.95
CA TRP A 260 12.83 -6.28 13.83
C TRP A 260 12.38 -5.24 14.84
N PHE A 261 11.59 -4.28 14.38
CA PHE A 261 10.76 -3.43 15.22
C PHE A 261 9.39 -4.08 15.39
N ILE A 262 9.08 -4.56 16.60
CA ILE A 262 7.91 -5.37 16.91
C ILE A 262 6.84 -4.47 17.54
N GLY A 263 5.69 -4.33 16.88
CA GLY A 263 4.60 -3.45 17.30
C GLY A 263 3.45 -4.12 18.07
N ASN A 264 3.33 -5.45 18.01
CA ASN A 264 2.24 -6.23 18.63
C ASN A 264 0.82 -5.87 18.14
N GLY A 265 0.68 -5.48 16.87
CA GLY A 265 -0.56 -5.01 16.24
C GLY A 265 -1.72 -6.02 16.22
N GLU A 266 -1.46 -7.33 16.25
CA GLU A 266 -2.54 -8.34 16.26
C GLU A 266 -3.49 -8.16 17.46
N LEU A 267 -2.96 -7.70 18.58
CA LEU A 267 -3.74 -7.41 19.79
C LEU A 267 -4.74 -6.25 19.61
N TRP A 268 -4.64 -5.51 18.51
CA TRP A 268 -5.39 -4.28 18.26
C TRP A 268 -6.37 -4.38 17.09
N TRP A 269 -6.41 -5.48 16.35
CA TRP A 269 -7.30 -5.66 15.21
C TRP A 269 -8.46 -6.61 15.58
N PRO A 270 -9.54 -6.67 14.78
CA PRO A 270 -10.69 -7.53 15.08
C PRO A 270 -10.26 -8.99 15.24
N GLY A 271 -10.58 -9.60 16.40
CA GLY A 271 -9.95 -10.83 16.89
C GLY A 271 -9.17 -10.65 18.21
N GLY A 272 -8.77 -9.40 18.51
CA GLY A 272 -8.05 -9.01 19.75
C GLY A 272 -8.53 -7.72 20.47
N ALA A 273 -9.56 -7.03 19.94
CA ALA A 273 -10.40 -6.02 20.60
C ALA A 273 -9.87 -4.57 20.83
N ALA A 274 -9.20 -4.00 19.83
CA ALA A 274 -9.34 -2.58 19.51
C ALA A 274 -9.95 -2.42 18.11
N ASN A 275 -10.61 -1.29 17.84
CA ASN A 275 -11.15 -0.95 16.52
C ASN A 275 -10.53 0.36 16.04
N SER A 276 -10.78 0.76 14.80
CA SER A 276 -10.28 2.04 14.26
C SER A 276 -10.65 3.25 15.14
N ALA A 277 -11.80 3.20 15.82
CA ALA A 277 -12.22 4.24 16.77
C ALA A 277 -11.39 4.30 18.07
N ASN A 278 -10.58 3.28 18.39
CA ASN A 278 -9.68 3.30 19.54
C ASN A 278 -8.57 4.34 19.32
N LYS A 279 -8.63 5.43 20.10
CA LYS A 279 -7.66 6.54 20.08
C LYS A 279 -6.40 6.27 20.93
N GLY A 280 -6.34 5.14 21.62
CA GLY A 280 -5.18 4.65 22.38
C GLY A 280 -4.16 3.89 21.53
N ARG A 281 -4.39 3.73 20.21
CA ARG A 281 -3.45 3.09 19.29
C ARG A 281 -2.15 3.91 19.18
N PRO A 282 -0.98 3.36 19.51
CA PRO A 282 0.29 4.05 19.29
C PRO A 282 0.64 4.05 17.81
N HIS A 283 1.30 5.12 17.39
CA HIS A 283 1.90 5.28 16.08
C HIS A 283 3.42 5.13 16.28
N PHE A 284 4.11 4.58 15.27
CA PHE A 284 5.44 4.01 15.47
C PHE A 284 6.55 5.08 15.50
N PHE A 285 6.92 5.64 14.34
CA PHE A 285 8.07 6.53 14.19
C PHE A 285 7.66 7.98 13.85
N SER A 286 8.36 8.93 14.46
CA SER A 286 8.53 10.31 13.97
C SER A 286 9.98 10.50 13.57
N LEU A 287 10.27 10.61 12.28
CA LEU A 287 11.59 10.89 11.74
C LEU A 287 11.63 12.33 11.20
N LYS A 288 12.01 13.28 12.05
CA LYS A 288 12.10 14.72 11.73
C LYS A 288 13.57 15.10 11.60
N VAL A 289 14.18 14.68 10.50
CA VAL A 289 15.62 14.74 10.31
C VAL A 289 15.96 15.33 8.95
N ASP A 290 16.84 16.33 8.93
CA ASP A 290 17.49 16.77 7.71
C ASP A 290 18.68 15.83 7.40
N TYR A 291 18.85 15.42 6.14
CA TYR A 291 19.88 14.44 5.73
C TYR A 291 19.71 13.07 6.40
N LEU A 292 18.48 12.56 6.43
CA LEU A 292 18.19 11.22 6.94
C LEU A 292 18.63 10.14 5.94
N ARG A 293 19.33 9.12 6.43
CA ARG A 293 19.53 7.86 5.71
C ARG A 293 18.95 6.72 6.52
N ALA A 294 18.09 5.91 5.94
CA ALA A 294 17.50 4.75 6.60
C ALA A 294 17.52 3.54 5.66
N ARG A 295 17.96 2.38 6.13
CA ARG A 295 18.08 1.17 5.30
C ARG A 295 17.79 -0.09 6.09
N HIS A 296 17.24 -1.09 5.39
CA HIS A 296 17.01 -2.43 5.95
C HIS A 296 16.15 -2.45 7.22
N LEU A 297 15.29 -1.44 7.40
CA LEU A 297 14.37 -1.40 8.53
C LEU A 297 13.27 -2.45 8.31
N LYS A 298 12.88 -3.14 9.37
CA LYS A 298 11.82 -4.15 9.33
C LYS A 298 10.85 -3.91 10.46
N VAL A 299 9.57 -3.71 10.13
CA VAL A 299 8.52 -3.47 11.11
C VAL A 299 7.52 -4.63 11.06
N TRP A 300 7.33 -5.29 12.19
CA TRP A 300 6.42 -6.42 12.37
C TRP A 300 5.20 -5.99 13.17
N LYS A 301 4.01 -6.20 12.59
CA LYS A 301 2.70 -5.93 13.19
C LYS A 301 2.65 -4.55 13.84
N PRO A 302 2.85 -3.44 13.10
CA PRO A 302 2.65 -2.11 13.66
C PRO A 302 1.18 -1.93 14.08
N VAL A 303 0.88 -1.23 15.18
CA VAL A 303 -0.52 -1.07 15.62
C VAL A 303 -1.34 -0.16 14.68
N ALA A 304 -0.71 0.90 14.18
CA ALA A 304 -1.28 1.90 13.28
C ALA A 304 -0.14 2.51 12.43
N TRP A 305 -0.18 3.81 12.10
CA TRP A 305 0.81 4.50 11.26
C TRP A 305 2.27 4.19 11.63
N VAL A 306 3.07 3.83 10.62
CA VAL A 306 4.45 3.40 10.81
C VAL A 306 5.40 4.59 10.78
N PHE A 307 5.66 5.20 9.61
CA PHE A 307 6.65 6.26 9.48
C PHE A 307 6.01 7.62 9.22
N SER A 308 6.12 8.55 10.16
CA SER A 308 5.86 9.98 9.91
C SER A 308 7.18 10.69 9.61
N MET A 309 7.32 11.21 8.38
CA MET A 309 8.55 11.80 7.87
C MET A 309 8.46 13.33 7.83
N GLY A 310 9.51 14.00 8.30
CA GLY A 310 9.71 15.44 8.14
C GLY A 310 11.18 15.79 7.95
N GLY A 311 11.46 17.04 7.60
CA GLY A 311 12.80 17.51 7.26
C GLY A 311 13.02 17.56 5.74
N SER A 312 14.27 17.42 5.32
CA SER A 312 14.68 17.50 3.91
C SER A 312 15.88 16.60 3.64
N HIS A 313 16.03 16.11 2.42
CA HIS A 313 17.10 15.17 2.03
C HIS A 313 16.98 13.84 2.77
N VAL A 314 15.93 13.09 2.46
CA VAL A 314 15.68 11.77 3.04
C VAL A 314 15.98 10.69 2.01
N TRP A 315 16.78 9.69 2.39
CA TRP A 315 16.98 8.47 1.60
C TRP A 315 16.61 7.27 2.45
N MET A 316 15.51 6.62 2.11
CA MET A 316 15.06 5.42 2.81
C MET A 316 14.96 4.26 1.84
N THR A 317 15.67 3.17 2.14
CA THR A 317 15.76 2.02 1.23
C THR A 317 15.48 0.69 1.90
N ASP A 318 15.11 -0.30 1.09
CA ASP A 318 15.09 -1.72 1.46
C ASP A 318 14.31 -2.00 2.75
N THR A 319 13.17 -1.34 2.92
CA THR A 319 12.36 -1.41 4.14
C THR A 319 11.21 -2.40 3.98
N LEU A 320 10.98 -3.22 5.00
CA LEU A 320 9.87 -4.15 5.09
C LEU A 320 8.89 -3.70 6.16
N ILE A 321 7.61 -3.60 5.81
CA ILE A 321 6.51 -3.42 6.75
C ILE A 321 5.56 -4.60 6.56
N ASP A 322 5.29 -5.34 7.64
CA ASP A 322 4.39 -6.48 7.62
C ASP A 322 3.34 -6.35 8.72
N ALA A 323 2.15 -5.91 8.32
CA ALA A 323 0.96 -5.78 9.16
C ALA A 323 -0.12 -6.79 8.78
N ARG A 324 0.20 -7.88 8.06
CA ARG A 324 -0.80 -8.91 7.75
C ARG A 324 -1.38 -9.46 9.05
N SER A 325 -2.70 -9.47 9.17
CA SER A 325 -3.40 -10.01 10.33
C SER A 325 -3.82 -11.47 10.07
N GLU A 326 -3.96 -12.24 11.14
CA GLU A 326 -4.39 -13.64 11.07
C GLU A 326 -5.92 -13.77 11.06
N ASP A 327 -6.62 -12.91 11.79
CA ASP A 327 -8.08 -12.96 11.95
C ASP A 327 -8.78 -11.59 11.85
N GLY A 328 -8.04 -10.52 11.59
CA GLY A 328 -8.53 -9.14 11.55
C GLY A 328 -8.11 -8.34 10.32
N PHE A 329 -8.38 -7.04 10.39
CA PHE A 329 -7.95 -6.04 9.39
C PHE A 329 -7.04 -5.00 10.06
N PRO A 330 -5.83 -4.77 9.52
CA PRO A 330 -4.85 -3.87 10.11
C PRO A 330 -5.15 -2.39 9.80
N PHE A 331 -6.21 -1.87 10.41
CA PHE A 331 -6.69 -0.49 10.21
C PHE A 331 -5.59 0.57 10.42
N ASN A 332 -5.48 1.51 9.48
CA ASN A 332 -4.58 2.67 9.55
C ASN A 332 -3.11 2.30 9.78
N THR A 333 -2.66 1.20 9.20
CA THR A 333 -1.26 0.78 9.22
C THR A 333 -0.46 1.39 8.08
N ASP A 334 -0.65 2.69 7.86
CA ASP A 334 -0.01 3.45 6.79
C ASP A 334 1.51 3.26 6.83
N GLY A 335 2.11 2.99 5.68
CA GLY A 335 3.54 2.72 5.60
C GLY A 335 4.36 3.98 5.86
N VAL A 336 4.23 4.98 4.99
CA VAL A 336 4.95 6.26 5.12
C VAL A 336 4.03 7.44 4.87
N ASP A 337 3.86 8.29 5.87
CA ASP A 337 3.34 9.65 5.73
C ASP A 337 4.50 10.62 5.49
N MET A 338 4.62 11.06 4.23
CA MET A 338 5.71 11.89 3.78
C MET A 338 5.36 13.38 3.82
N SER A 339 5.99 14.09 4.76
CA SER A 339 6.04 15.55 4.77
C SER A 339 7.45 16.12 4.54
N ALA A 340 8.43 15.28 4.19
CA ALA A 340 9.83 15.68 3.93
C ALA A 340 10.12 15.90 2.44
N SER A 341 10.89 16.95 2.11
CA SER A 341 11.23 17.31 0.72
C SER A 341 12.60 16.78 0.27
N ASN A 342 12.85 16.75 -1.04
CA ASN A 342 14.10 16.26 -1.64
C ASN A 342 14.41 14.82 -1.22
N SER A 343 13.40 13.96 -1.35
CA SER A 343 13.39 12.63 -0.73
C SER A 343 13.36 11.51 -1.76
N LEU A 344 14.02 10.40 -1.45
CA LEU A 344 13.96 9.14 -2.18
C LEU A 344 13.52 8.02 -1.25
N ILE A 345 12.47 7.30 -1.64
CA ILE A 345 12.02 6.04 -1.08
C ILE A 345 12.25 4.95 -2.14
N ASP A 346 13.01 3.91 -1.82
CA ASP A 346 13.46 2.91 -2.82
C ASP A 346 13.42 1.49 -2.27
N GLY A 347 12.78 0.54 -2.96
CA GLY A 347 12.92 -0.88 -2.63
C GLY A 347 12.10 -1.33 -1.42
N PHE A 348 10.91 -0.75 -1.18
CA PHE A 348 10.07 -1.16 -0.07
C PHE A 348 9.19 -2.37 -0.41
N THR A 349 8.93 -3.18 0.61
CA THR A 349 7.91 -4.25 0.60
C THR A 349 6.93 -3.95 1.72
N ILE A 350 5.65 -3.72 1.40
CA ILE A 350 4.64 -3.33 2.39
C ILE A 350 3.44 -4.28 2.31
N TYR A 351 3.10 -4.90 3.43
CA TYR A 351 1.81 -5.54 3.62
C TYR A 351 1.07 -4.78 4.71
N ASN A 352 -0.05 -4.14 4.39
CA ASN A 352 -0.79 -3.32 5.35
C ASN A 352 -2.29 -3.23 5.04
N GLY A 353 -3.00 -2.34 5.71
CA GLY A 353 -4.45 -2.12 5.53
C GLY A 353 -4.84 -0.65 5.31
N ASP A 354 -3.89 0.18 4.87
CA ASP A 354 -4.14 1.60 4.54
C ASP A 354 -3.09 2.07 3.50
N ASP A 355 -2.89 3.37 3.32
CA ASP A 355 -1.96 3.91 2.33
C ASP A 355 -0.54 3.31 2.46
N LEU A 356 0.04 2.95 1.32
CA LEU A 356 1.39 2.40 1.26
C LEU A 356 2.40 3.49 1.55
N ILE A 357 2.25 4.59 0.81
CA ILE A 357 2.97 5.85 0.95
C ILE A 357 1.94 6.94 0.68
N ASN A 358 1.91 7.97 1.51
CA ASN A 358 1.10 9.17 1.30
C ASN A 358 2.02 10.40 1.26
N VAL A 359 2.03 11.13 0.15
CA VAL A 359 2.78 12.38 0.00
C VAL A 359 1.82 13.56 -0.03
N SER A 360 2.08 14.59 0.77
CA SER A 360 1.21 15.77 0.86
C SER A 360 2.00 17.09 0.89
N PRO A 361 1.43 18.21 0.41
CA PRO A 361 2.01 19.54 0.63
C PRO A 361 2.35 19.82 2.11
N PRO A 362 3.37 20.66 2.39
CA PRO A 362 4.15 21.48 1.46
C PRO A 362 5.36 20.76 0.84
N THR A 363 5.35 19.43 0.83
CA THR A 363 6.44 18.62 0.29
C THR A 363 6.72 18.88 -1.18
N THR A 364 7.99 18.80 -1.57
CA THR A 364 8.43 18.92 -2.96
C THR A 364 9.57 17.97 -3.26
N ASN A 365 9.72 17.60 -4.53
CA ASN A 365 10.83 16.79 -5.05
C ASN A 365 10.94 15.43 -4.33
N VAL A 366 9.94 14.57 -4.54
CA VAL A 366 9.91 13.22 -3.95
C VAL A 366 9.94 12.19 -5.06
N THR A 367 10.82 11.21 -4.93
CA THR A 367 10.82 10.01 -5.75
C THR A 367 10.53 8.79 -4.89
N VAL A 368 9.58 7.97 -5.29
CA VAL A 368 9.26 6.68 -4.68
C VAL A 368 9.37 5.63 -5.77
N ARG A 369 10.16 4.59 -5.56
CA ARG A 369 10.35 3.57 -6.59
C ARG A 369 10.64 2.17 -6.09
N ASN A 370 10.49 1.21 -7.01
CA ASN A 370 10.78 -0.19 -6.78
C ASN A 370 9.98 -0.73 -5.59
N MET A 371 8.66 -0.54 -5.66
CA MET A 371 7.74 -0.87 -4.57
C MET A 371 7.06 -2.20 -4.83
N TYR A 372 6.97 -3.06 -3.82
CA TYR A 372 5.99 -4.14 -3.77
C TYR A 372 5.00 -3.90 -2.63
N SER A 373 3.73 -4.16 -2.88
CA SER A 373 2.71 -3.95 -1.88
C SER A 373 1.49 -4.85 -2.02
N SER A 374 0.87 -5.16 -0.88
CA SER A 374 -0.39 -5.90 -0.82
C SER A 374 -1.27 -5.51 0.38
N GLY A 375 -2.60 -5.50 0.20
CA GLY A 375 -3.59 -5.24 1.26
C GLY A 375 -4.00 -3.78 1.46
N GLY A 376 -3.24 -2.82 0.92
CA GLY A 376 -3.35 -1.40 1.29
C GLY A 376 -4.29 -0.55 0.44
N HIS A 377 -4.17 0.78 0.58
CA HIS A 377 -4.97 1.79 -0.14
C HIS A 377 -4.16 2.62 -1.15
N GLY A 378 -3.04 2.06 -1.59
CA GLY A 378 -2.31 2.54 -2.74
C GLY A 378 -1.16 3.49 -2.44
N ILE A 379 -0.47 3.85 -3.51
CA ILE A 379 0.58 4.87 -3.51
C ILE A 379 -0.10 6.21 -3.74
N ALA A 380 -0.26 6.95 -2.65
CA ALA A 380 -1.19 8.06 -2.54
C ALA A 380 -0.50 9.43 -2.55
N VAL A 381 -1.23 10.38 -3.12
CA VAL A 381 -1.03 11.81 -2.92
C VAL A 381 -2.27 12.37 -2.26
N SER A 382 -2.10 13.12 -1.17
CA SER A 382 -3.19 13.83 -0.50
C SER A 382 -3.02 15.32 -0.53
N CYS A 383 -4.15 16.03 -0.52
CA CYS A 383 -4.17 17.47 -0.69
C CYS A 383 -5.29 18.08 0.17
N ALA A 384 -4.91 18.89 1.15
CA ALA A 384 -5.85 19.61 2.02
C ALA A 384 -5.47 21.08 2.25
N SER A 385 -4.19 21.43 2.16
CA SER A 385 -3.72 22.81 2.33
C SER A 385 -2.33 23.00 1.75
N GLY A 386 -1.98 24.22 1.35
CA GLY A 386 -0.63 24.57 0.92
C GLY A 386 -0.34 24.19 -0.53
N ALA A 387 0.95 24.24 -0.91
CA ALA A 387 1.40 23.94 -2.26
C ALA A 387 2.55 22.93 -2.25
N GLY A 388 2.55 21.99 -3.20
CA GLY A 388 3.57 20.96 -3.35
C GLY A 388 3.71 20.48 -4.79
N GLY A 389 4.62 19.54 -5.04
CA GLY A 389 4.79 19.00 -6.38
C GLY A 389 6.16 18.40 -6.69
N ASN A 390 6.34 17.99 -7.95
CA ASN A 390 7.48 17.22 -8.43
C ASN A 390 7.56 15.87 -7.71
N TYR A 391 6.48 15.10 -7.80
CA TYR A 391 6.40 13.75 -7.24
C TYR A 391 6.50 12.73 -8.37
N LEU A 392 7.44 11.79 -8.25
CA LEU A 392 7.60 10.68 -9.16
C LEU A 392 7.41 9.37 -8.38
N PHE A 393 6.41 8.60 -8.79
CA PHE A 393 6.20 7.22 -8.35
C PHE A 393 6.51 6.32 -9.54
N GLU A 394 7.50 5.43 -9.43
CA GLU A 394 7.92 4.59 -10.56
C GLU A 394 8.22 3.13 -10.18
N ASN A 395 7.93 2.20 -11.08
CA ASN A 395 8.24 0.77 -10.92
C ASN A 395 7.59 0.18 -9.65
N ALA A 396 6.26 0.10 -9.66
CA ALA A 396 5.50 -0.42 -8.52
C ALA A 396 4.66 -1.63 -8.91
N VAL A 397 4.59 -2.60 -7.99
CA VAL A 397 3.65 -3.71 -8.02
C VAL A 397 2.69 -3.56 -6.84
N VAL A 398 1.40 -3.45 -7.14
CA VAL A 398 0.34 -3.33 -6.15
C VAL A 398 -0.66 -4.47 -6.36
N GLU A 399 -0.81 -5.33 -5.36
CA GLU A 399 -1.68 -6.51 -5.43
C GLU A 399 -2.71 -6.49 -4.30
N ASP A 400 -3.86 -7.13 -4.47
CA ASP A 400 -4.83 -7.40 -3.40
C ASP A 400 -5.13 -6.18 -2.50
N SER A 401 -5.25 -5.01 -3.11
CA SER A 401 -5.32 -3.71 -2.45
C SER A 401 -6.60 -2.99 -2.87
N LEU A 402 -7.15 -2.12 -2.04
CA LEU A 402 -8.33 -1.36 -2.43
C LEU A 402 -8.03 -0.45 -3.64
N ILE A 403 -6.87 0.21 -3.63
CA ILE A 403 -6.50 1.21 -4.63
C ILE A 403 -5.03 1.02 -5.03
N GLY A 404 -4.72 1.28 -6.31
CA GLY A 404 -3.36 1.32 -6.85
C GLY A 404 -2.71 2.70 -6.78
N ALA A 405 -2.79 3.48 -7.86
CA ALA A 405 -2.37 4.88 -7.87
C ALA A 405 -3.50 5.78 -7.35
N ARG A 406 -3.24 6.56 -6.30
CA ARG A 406 -4.30 7.29 -5.58
C ARG A 406 -4.03 8.79 -5.49
N PHE A 407 -5.06 9.58 -5.75
CA PHE A 407 -5.15 10.97 -5.35
C PHE A 407 -6.39 11.21 -4.48
N LYS A 408 -6.22 11.96 -3.39
CA LYS A 408 -7.30 12.37 -2.48
C LYS A 408 -7.21 13.87 -2.12
N GLY A 409 -8.04 14.68 -2.79
CA GLY A 409 -8.33 16.05 -2.40
C GLY A 409 -9.42 16.08 -1.33
N ALA A 410 -9.14 16.70 -0.18
CA ALA A 410 -10.08 16.74 0.93
C ALA A 410 -11.23 17.72 0.66
N LEU A 411 -12.47 17.26 0.82
CA LEU A 411 -13.66 18.06 0.52
C LEU A 411 -13.71 19.31 1.37
N GLY A 412 -13.98 20.45 0.73
CA GLY A 412 -14.13 21.73 1.39
C GLY A 412 -12.81 22.34 1.86
N THR A 413 -11.71 21.90 1.25
CA THR A 413 -10.37 22.46 1.44
C THR A 413 -9.73 22.74 0.07
N THR A 414 -8.59 23.42 0.06
CA THR A 414 -7.88 23.74 -1.20
C THR A 414 -6.38 23.74 -1.00
N CYS A 415 -5.67 23.43 -2.08
CA CYS A 415 -4.23 23.26 -2.13
C CYS A 415 -3.79 23.18 -3.59
N ASP A 416 -2.52 23.47 -3.84
CA ASP A 416 -1.94 23.45 -5.18
C ASP A 416 -0.94 22.31 -5.32
N LEU A 417 -1.20 21.39 -6.25
CA LEU A 417 -0.29 20.31 -6.60
C LEU A 417 0.05 20.37 -8.08
N SER A 418 1.35 20.26 -8.36
CA SER A 418 1.84 20.26 -9.72
C SER A 418 2.89 19.17 -9.97
N ASN A 419 2.96 18.69 -11.21
CA ASN A 419 3.99 17.76 -11.66
C ASN A 419 4.03 16.46 -10.84
N VAL A 420 2.95 15.68 -10.92
CA VAL A 420 2.84 14.38 -10.24
C VAL A 420 2.77 13.28 -11.31
N ALA A 421 3.64 12.28 -11.22
CA ALA A 421 3.68 11.19 -12.19
C ALA A 421 3.69 9.83 -11.49
N TRP A 422 2.81 8.92 -11.94
CA TRP A 422 2.93 7.49 -11.68
C TRP A 422 3.34 6.79 -12.99
N ARG A 423 4.41 5.98 -12.95
CA ARG A 423 4.99 5.34 -14.14
C ARG A 423 5.36 3.88 -13.91
N ASN A 424 5.13 3.02 -14.91
CA ASN A 424 5.51 1.60 -14.87
C ASN A 424 4.86 0.85 -13.69
N PHE A 425 3.53 0.83 -13.66
CA PHE A 425 2.75 0.18 -12.60
C PHE A 425 2.18 -1.15 -13.10
N THR A 426 2.38 -2.21 -12.32
CA THR A 426 1.63 -3.47 -12.46
C THR A 426 0.68 -3.58 -11.28
N ILE A 427 -0.62 -3.59 -11.54
CA ILE A 427 -1.65 -3.58 -10.51
C ILE A 427 -2.58 -4.77 -10.72
N ARG A 428 -2.85 -5.56 -9.67
CA ARG A 428 -3.69 -6.75 -9.77
C ARG A 428 -4.64 -6.87 -8.61
N ASN A 429 -5.83 -7.37 -8.89
CA ASN A 429 -6.86 -7.63 -7.89
C ASN A 429 -7.11 -6.40 -6.98
N THR A 430 -7.32 -5.25 -7.61
CA THR A 430 -7.65 -4.01 -6.88
C THR A 430 -9.04 -3.50 -7.23
N SER A 431 -9.68 -2.75 -6.33
CA SER A 431 -10.96 -2.12 -6.68
C SER A 431 -10.76 -1.05 -7.74
N TYR A 432 -9.73 -0.21 -7.57
CA TYR A 432 -9.34 0.79 -8.56
C TYR A 432 -7.83 0.82 -8.78
N PRO A 433 -7.33 0.32 -9.93
CA PRO A 433 -5.97 0.58 -10.36
C PRO A 433 -5.58 2.07 -10.37
N ILE A 434 -6.47 2.94 -10.84
CA ILE A 434 -6.28 4.41 -10.83
C ILE A 434 -7.49 5.06 -10.15
N HIS A 435 -7.26 5.82 -9.10
CA HIS A 435 -8.32 6.50 -8.35
C HIS A 435 -7.93 7.94 -8.03
N PHE A 436 -8.70 8.89 -8.55
CA PHE A 436 -8.51 10.32 -8.33
C PHE A 436 -9.84 10.93 -7.89
N ILE A 437 -9.87 11.55 -6.71
CA ILE A 437 -11.06 12.26 -6.21
C ILE A 437 -10.69 13.57 -5.53
N GLU A 438 -11.57 14.56 -5.63
CA GLU A 438 -11.46 15.87 -4.95
C GLU A 438 -12.50 16.07 -3.84
N ASN A 439 -13.30 15.04 -3.55
CA ASN A 439 -14.34 15.08 -2.53
C ASN A 439 -14.07 14.13 -1.36
N TYR A 440 -12.79 13.83 -1.06
CA TYR A 440 -12.43 12.88 -0.01
C TYR A 440 -12.89 13.36 1.37
N VAL A 441 -13.45 12.43 2.15
CA VAL A 441 -13.86 12.65 3.53
C VAL A 441 -13.26 11.54 4.38
N ASP A 442 -12.57 11.93 5.45
CA ASP A 442 -12.09 11.00 6.46
C ASP A 442 -13.29 10.47 7.26
N GLN A 443 -13.64 9.20 7.08
CA GLN A 443 -14.78 8.57 7.75
C GLN A 443 -14.69 8.56 9.28
N GLU A 444 -13.48 8.61 9.87
CA GLU A 444 -13.32 8.66 11.32
C GLU A 444 -13.60 10.06 11.89
N LYS A 445 -13.55 11.10 11.06
CA LYS A 445 -13.75 12.50 11.45
C LYS A 445 -15.06 13.08 10.92
N GLY A 446 -15.53 12.59 9.78
CA GLY A 446 -16.62 13.19 9.01
C GLY A 446 -16.28 14.59 8.48
N LEU A 447 -17.29 15.24 7.91
CA LEU A 447 -17.24 16.66 7.54
C LEU A 447 -17.75 17.53 8.70
N PRO A 448 -16.95 18.48 9.20
CA PRO A 448 -17.45 19.42 10.21
C PRO A 448 -18.58 20.31 9.65
N PRO A 449 -19.57 20.70 10.48
CA PRO A 449 -20.64 21.60 10.04
C PRO A 449 -20.12 22.93 9.50
N GLY A 450 -20.73 23.44 8.43
CA GLY A 450 -20.37 24.74 7.85
C GLY A 450 -19.15 24.75 6.94
N HIS A 451 -18.57 23.58 6.61
CA HIS A 451 -17.51 23.49 5.61
C HIS A 451 -17.97 23.98 4.23
N ASN A 452 -17.12 24.76 3.57
CA ASN A 452 -17.40 25.23 2.22
C ASN A 452 -17.11 24.14 1.19
N VAL A 453 -18.11 23.29 0.91
CA VAL A 453 -18.01 22.18 -0.05
C VAL A 453 -17.81 22.59 -1.52
N SER A 454 -17.68 23.89 -1.81
CA SER A 454 -17.27 24.38 -3.14
C SER A 454 -15.75 24.45 -3.33
N LEU A 455 -14.97 24.30 -2.25
CA LEU A 455 -13.51 24.27 -2.33
C LEU A 455 -13.01 22.88 -2.74
N ALA A 456 -12.06 22.87 -3.66
CA ALA A 456 -11.36 21.68 -4.14
C ALA A 456 -9.85 21.97 -4.32
N ALA A 457 -9.09 20.90 -4.53
CA ALA A 457 -7.66 20.97 -4.83
C ALA A 457 -7.43 21.44 -6.28
N TYR A 458 -6.31 22.11 -6.54
CA TYR A 458 -5.81 22.35 -7.88
C TYR A 458 -4.73 21.30 -8.20
N ALA A 459 -5.01 20.42 -9.15
CA ALA A 459 -4.10 19.43 -9.68
C ALA A 459 -3.72 19.80 -11.11
N THR A 460 -2.44 20.14 -11.34
CA THR A 460 -1.91 20.52 -12.66
C THR A 460 -0.77 19.61 -13.09
N ASN A 461 -0.75 19.19 -14.35
CA ASN A 461 0.31 18.35 -14.92
C ASN A 461 0.48 17.01 -14.19
N PHE A 462 -0.58 16.21 -14.18
CA PHE A 462 -0.58 14.85 -13.62
C PHE A 462 -0.40 13.83 -14.75
N THR A 463 0.46 12.83 -14.54
CA THR A 463 0.78 11.82 -15.56
C THR A 463 0.58 10.41 -15.02
N TRP A 464 -0.10 9.57 -15.79
CA TRP A 464 -0.14 8.12 -15.64
C TRP A 464 0.43 7.48 -16.91
N GLU A 465 1.49 6.68 -16.76
CA GLU A 465 2.22 6.13 -17.89
C GLU A 465 2.60 4.66 -17.66
N ASN A 466 2.39 3.80 -18.67
CA ASN A 466 2.76 2.38 -18.65
C ASN A 466 2.10 1.64 -17.46
N PHE A 467 0.77 1.58 -17.47
CA PHE A 467 0.00 0.81 -16.50
C PHE A 467 -0.46 -0.50 -17.11
N VAL A 468 -0.28 -1.59 -16.37
CA VAL A 468 -0.98 -2.87 -16.60
C VAL A 468 -1.76 -3.17 -15.34
N GLY A 469 -3.07 -2.96 -15.39
CA GLY A 469 -3.98 -3.09 -14.26
C GLY A 469 -5.05 -4.15 -14.47
N GLN A 470 -5.41 -4.87 -13.41
CA GLN A 470 -6.58 -5.75 -13.38
C GLN A 470 -7.39 -5.47 -12.12
N THR A 471 -8.69 -5.23 -12.27
CA THR A 471 -9.57 -5.08 -11.12
C THR A 471 -9.80 -6.42 -10.39
N GLY A 472 -10.23 -6.34 -9.14
CA GLY A 472 -10.66 -7.49 -8.35
C GLY A 472 -12.16 -7.70 -8.37
N GLN A 473 -12.61 -8.75 -7.69
CA GLN A 473 -14.04 -9.06 -7.52
C GLN A 473 -14.75 -8.20 -6.47
N SER A 474 -14.01 -7.38 -5.73
CA SER A 474 -14.52 -6.57 -4.62
C SER A 474 -14.18 -5.10 -4.80
N LEU A 475 -15.12 -4.24 -4.41
CA LEU A 475 -14.96 -2.79 -4.31
C LEU A 475 -14.69 -2.32 -2.87
N LYS A 476 -14.54 -3.27 -1.95
CA LYS A 476 -14.42 -3.05 -0.51
C LYS A 476 -13.36 -3.95 0.10
N ASP A 477 -12.80 -3.48 1.20
CA ASP A 477 -11.93 -4.24 2.10
C ASP A 477 -12.44 -4.11 3.54
N GLY A 478 -11.63 -4.54 4.52
CA GLY A 478 -11.97 -4.46 5.94
C GLY A 478 -12.00 -3.04 6.51
N SER A 479 -11.62 -2.01 5.75
CA SER A 479 -11.49 -0.62 6.25
C SER A 479 -12.81 0.16 6.31
N CYS A 480 -13.91 -0.44 5.85
CA CYS A 480 -15.18 0.23 5.71
C CYS A 480 -15.93 0.32 7.05
N ILE A 481 -16.08 1.52 7.63
CA ILE A 481 -16.84 1.73 8.87
C ILE A 481 -17.99 2.75 8.74
N SER A 482 -18.17 3.34 7.57
CA SER A 482 -19.28 4.24 7.24
C SER A 482 -20.28 3.61 6.26
N ASP A 483 -21.50 4.16 6.21
CA ASP A 483 -22.51 3.83 5.19
C ASP A 483 -23.05 5.12 4.53
N PRO A 484 -22.80 5.36 3.22
CA PRO A 484 -21.99 4.54 2.32
C PRO A 484 -20.51 4.47 2.76
N CYS A 485 -19.80 3.48 2.23
CA CYS A 485 -18.38 3.31 2.52
C CYS A 485 -17.57 4.56 2.13
N TRP A 486 -16.49 4.85 2.85
CA TRP A 486 -15.61 5.98 2.52
C TRP A 486 -15.02 5.90 1.11
N SER A 487 -14.81 4.69 0.61
CA SER A 487 -14.30 4.41 -0.74
C SER A 487 -15.39 4.37 -1.81
N SER A 488 -16.65 4.59 -1.44
CA SER A 488 -17.77 4.49 -2.38
C SER A 488 -17.72 5.61 -3.40
N THR A 489 -17.97 5.26 -4.66
CA THR A 489 -17.95 6.20 -5.77
C THR A 489 -19.21 6.10 -6.62
N LEU A 490 -19.52 7.18 -7.36
CA LEU A 490 -20.71 7.21 -8.20
C LEU A 490 -20.56 6.24 -9.37
N GLY A 491 -21.45 5.25 -9.44
CA GLY A 491 -21.42 4.24 -10.50
C GLY A 491 -20.23 3.28 -10.37
N GLU A 492 -19.79 3.02 -9.14
CA GLU A 492 -18.79 2.01 -8.80
C GLU A 492 -19.13 0.65 -9.44
N SER A 493 -18.12 0.00 -10.04
CA SER A 493 -18.26 -1.32 -10.66
C SER A 493 -16.90 -1.98 -10.71
N THR A 494 -16.86 -3.30 -10.51
CA THR A 494 -15.66 -4.13 -10.71
C THR A 494 -15.17 -4.14 -12.15
N ASP A 495 -16.00 -3.69 -13.10
CA ASP A 495 -15.62 -3.58 -14.51
C ASP A 495 -14.88 -2.26 -14.82
N LYS A 496 -14.76 -1.35 -13.85
CA LYS A 496 -14.17 -0.01 -14.04
C LYS A 496 -12.84 0.11 -13.30
N GLY A 497 -11.74 0.02 -14.04
CA GLY A 497 -10.38 0.11 -13.48
C GLY A 497 -9.87 1.52 -13.19
N MET A 498 -10.60 2.57 -13.58
CA MET A 498 -10.19 3.96 -13.39
C MET A 498 -11.39 4.81 -12.97
N TYR A 499 -11.22 5.57 -11.88
CA TYR A 499 -12.20 6.54 -11.41
C TYR A 499 -11.54 7.91 -11.25
N LEU A 500 -12.02 8.90 -12.00
CA LEU A 500 -11.52 10.29 -11.97
C LEU A 500 -12.69 11.23 -11.67
N LEU A 501 -12.64 11.90 -10.54
CA LEU A 501 -13.60 12.92 -10.13
C LEU A 501 -12.88 14.24 -9.91
N CYS A 502 -13.18 15.19 -10.79
CA CYS A 502 -12.73 16.57 -10.73
C CYS A 502 -13.91 17.49 -10.42
N ALA A 503 -13.67 18.54 -9.63
CA ALA A 503 -14.62 19.60 -9.35
C ALA A 503 -15.02 20.32 -10.63
N ASP A 504 -14.03 20.73 -11.43
CA ASP A 504 -14.18 21.28 -12.78
C ASP A 504 -12.84 21.27 -13.55
N GLY A 505 -12.83 21.82 -14.77
CA GLY A 505 -11.62 21.90 -15.60
C GLY A 505 -10.61 22.95 -15.15
N GLU A 506 -10.95 23.84 -14.21
CA GLU A 506 -9.98 24.76 -13.62
C GLU A 506 -9.14 24.09 -12.53
N HIS A 507 -9.73 23.12 -11.83
CA HIS A 507 -9.11 22.34 -10.76
C HIS A 507 -8.26 21.16 -11.28
N CYS A 508 -8.66 20.52 -12.38
CA CYS A 508 -7.88 19.46 -13.03
C CYS A 508 -7.36 19.91 -14.40
N LYS A 509 -6.05 20.20 -14.50
CA LYS A 509 -5.41 20.68 -15.74
C LYS A 509 -4.25 19.80 -16.17
N ASP A 510 -4.11 19.65 -17.49
CA ASP A 510 -2.98 18.97 -18.13
C ASP A 510 -2.77 17.54 -17.62
N PHE A 511 -3.83 16.73 -17.63
CA PHE A 511 -3.72 15.32 -17.28
C PHE A 511 -3.29 14.51 -18.50
N HIS A 512 -2.28 13.65 -18.31
CA HIS A 512 -1.66 12.86 -19.37
C HIS A 512 -1.78 11.36 -19.06
N PHE A 513 -2.27 10.61 -20.03
CA PHE A 513 -2.40 9.15 -19.97
C PHE A 513 -1.70 8.54 -21.19
N SER A 514 -0.79 7.61 -20.96
CA SER A 514 -0.09 6.89 -22.02
C SER A 514 0.11 5.42 -21.66
N ASN A 515 -0.12 4.52 -22.62
CA ASN A 515 0.05 3.07 -22.46
C ASN A 515 -0.65 2.51 -21.20
N ILE A 516 -1.96 2.71 -21.14
CA ILE A 516 -2.81 2.25 -20.03
C ILE A 516 -3.58 1.01 -20.49
N ASP A 517 -3.23 -0.17 -19.99
CA ASP A 517 -3.94 -1.44 -20.17
C ASP A 517 -4.65 -1.81 -18.86
N LEU A 518 -5.96 -1.60 -18.80
CA LEU A 518 -6.80 -1.93 -17.63
C LEU A 518 -7.82 -2.99 -18.02
N LYS A 519 -7.93 -4.05 -17.21
CA LYS A 519 -8.85 -5.17 -17.44
C LYS A 519 -9.78 -5.34 -16.26
N ALA A 520 -11.04 -5.68 -16.56
CA ALA A 520 -11.99 -6.17 -15.57
C ALA A 520 -11.57 -7.57 -15.08
N TYR A 521 -12.08 -7.96 -13.90
CA TYR A 521 -11.92 -9.32 -13.37
C TYR A 521 -12.60 -10.37 -14.24
#